data_AF-A0A150TC79-F1
#
_entry.id   AF-A0A150TC79-F1
#
_cell.length_a   1.000
_cell.length_b   1.000
_cell.length_c   1.000
_cell.angle_alpha   90.00
_cell.angle_beta   90.00
_cell.angle_gamma   90.00
#
_symmetry.space_group_name_H-M   'P 1'
#
loop_
_entity.id
_entity.type
_entity.pdbx_description
1 polymer ?
#
loop_
_entity_poly.entity_id
_entity_poly.type
_entity_poly.pdbx_seq_one_letter_code
_entity_poly.pdbx_strand_id
1 'polypeptide(L)'
;MPHPDQPLTNDDEEDEDLLSEEDEDLLDWAGTAELYAVGYIRILADAIERGDADLQVDPGAWENTLTAAEGAMAEHIRGRLHGPTAINAEDVERMRRLRELGSAALLGGERSPELGPLALQCMASLFGPDWKRTSREAASYARALNQEFHPRSGTE
;
A
#
# COMPACT_ATOMS: atom_id res chain seq x y z
N MET A 1 -39.07 18.16 -56.19
CA MET A 1 -39.35 18.39 -54.77
C MET A 1 -38.28 17.66 -53.97
N PRO A 2 -37.22 18.34 -53.50
CA PRO A 2 -36.21 17.71 -52.65
C PRO A 2 -36.76 17.57 -51.22
N HIS A 3 -36.65 16.38 -50.64
CA HIS A 3 -36.92 16.12 -49.22
C HIS A 3 -35.71 16.59 -48.40
N PRO A 4 -35.87 17.50 -47.43
CA PRO A 4 -34.84 17.85 -46.47
C PRO A 4 -35.15 17.16 -45.15
N ASP A 5 -34.69 15.93 -44.99
CA ASP A 5 -34.72 15.23 -43.69
C ASP A 5 -33.34 14.63 -43.44
N GLN A 6 -32.38 15.51 -43.12
CA GLN A 6 -31.25 15.12 -42.29
C GLN A 6 -31.70 15.29 -40.84
N PRO A 7 -31.74 14.23 -40.02
CA PRO A 7 -31.63 14.39 -38.59
C PRO A 7 -30.17 14.66 -38.26
N LEU A 8 -30.01 15.80 -37.60
CA LEU A 8 -28.87 16.29 -36.84
C LEU A 8 -28.03 15.16 -36.22
N THR A 9 -26.73 15.24 -36.48
CA THR A 9 -25.68 14.77 -35.58
C THR A 9 -26.02 15.17 -34.15
N ASN A 10 -26.15 14.19 -33.26
CA ASN A 10 -25.97 14.30 -31.82
C ASN A 10 -26.24 12.91 -31.25
N ASP A 11 -25.21 12.09 -31.21
CA ASP A 11 -24.99 11.09 -30.16
C ASP A 11 -23.46 11.05 -30.02
N ASP A 12 -22.88 12.21 -29.69
CA ASP A 12 -21.67 12.23 -28.86
C ASP A 12 -22.14 11.83 -27.46
N GLU A 13 -22.50 10.55 -27.28
CA GLU A 13 -22.29 9.91 -26.00
C GLU A 13 -20.77 9.84 -25.89
N GLU A 14 -20.18 10.91 -25.35
CA GLU A 14 -18.93 10.78 -24.63
C GLU A 14 -19.22 9.72 -23.57
N ASP A 15 -18.97 8.45 -23.91
CA ASP A 15 -18.74 7.38 -22.94
C ASP A 15 -17.65 7.95 -22.03
N GLU A 16 -18.07 8.62 -20.96
CA GLU A 16 -17.20 8.88 -19.83
C GLU A 16 -16.69 7.48 -19.47
N ASP A 17 -15.39 7.22 -19.72
CA ASP A 17 -14.66 6.00 -19.37
C ASP A 17 -14.69 5.85 -17.83
N LEU A 18 -15.88 5.61 -17.28
CA LEU A 18 -16.13 5.29 -15.89
C LEU A 18 -15.70 3.83 -15.72
N LEU A 19 -14.87 3.60 -14.71
CA LEU A 19 -14.43 2.26 -14.37
C LEU A 19 -15.65 1.39 -14.03
N SER A 20 -15.55 0.07 -14.24
CA SER A 20 -16.57 -0.83 -13.72
C SER A 20 -16.54 -0.79 -12.19
N GLU A 21 -17.68 -1.03 -11.52
CA GLU A 21 -17.74 -1.10 -10.05
C GLU A 21 -16.69 -2.08 -9.47
N GLU A 22 -16.42 -3.18 -10.19
CA GLU A 22 -15.40 -4.16 -9.80
C GLU A 22 -13.97 -3.60 -9.91
N ASP A 23 -13.69 -2.78 -10.92
CA ASP A 23 -12.39 -2.12 -11.08
C ASP A 23 -12.20 -0.97 -10.08
N GLU A 24 -13.27 -0.25 -9.73
CA GLU A 24 -13.27 0.76 -8.66
C GLU A 24 -12.99 0.12 -7.30
N ASP A 25 -13.71 -0.96 -6.95
CA ASP A 25 -13.50 -1.72 -5.72
C ASP A 25 -12.06 -2.26 -5.62
N LEU A 26 -11.52 -2.76 -6.74
CA LEU A 26 -10.15 -3.26 -6.81
C LEU A 26 -9.12 -2.14 -6.59
N LEU A 27 -9.35 -0.98 -7.20
CA LEU A 27 -8.49 0.20 -7.07
C LEU A 27 -8.50 0.74 -5.64
N ASP A 28 -9.68 0.87 -5.03
CA ASP A 28 -9.85 1.35 -3.66
C ASP A 28 -9.22 0.39 -2.65
N TRP A 29 -9.44 -0.92 -2.82
CA TRP A 29 -8.80 -1.94 -2.01
C TRP A 29 -7.27 -1.88 -2.11
N ALA A 30 -6.73 -1.80 -3.33
CA ALA A 30 -5.29 -1.77 -3.56
C ALA A 30 -4.65 -0.51 -2.98
N GLY A 31 -5.23 0.67 -3.26
CA GLY A 31 -4.76 1.94 -2.72
C GLY A 31 -4.76 1.96 -1.19
N THR A 32 -5.81 1.40 -0.58
CA THR A 32 -5.91 1.25 0.88
C THR A 32 -4.82 0.32 1.43
N ALA A 33 -4.61 -0.84 0.80
CA ALA A 33 -3.60 -1.80 1.23
C ALA A 33 -2.18 -1.22 1.15
N GLU A 34 -1.84 -0.54 0.05
CA GLU A 34 -0.53 0.09 -0.14
C GLU A 34 -0.29 1.25 0.82
N LEU A 35 -1.33 2.07 1.09
CA LEU A 35 -1.25 3.17 2.05
C LEU A 35 -1.00 2.66 3.47
N TYR A 36 -1.69 1.62 3.91
CA TYR A 36 -1.40 1.04 5.24
C TYR A 36 -0.05 0.35 5.29
N ALA A 37 0.34 -0.36 4.23
CA ALA A 37 1.65 -0.99 4.17
C ALA A 37 2.76 0.04 4.34
N VAL A 38 2.76 1.13 3.56
CA VAL A 38 3.80 2.18 3.70
C VAL A 38 3.78 2.83 5.09
N GLY A 39 2.60 2.96 5.71
CA GLY A 39 2.44 3.45 7.07
C GLY A 39 3.10 2.54 8.12
N TYR A 40 2.82 1.24 8.09
CA TYR A 40 3.44 0.27 9.01
C TYR A 40 4.93 0.09 8.77
N ILE A 41 5.35 0.03 7.50
CA ILE A 41 6.78 -0.03 7.13
C ILE A 41 7.51 1.19 7.70
N ARG A 42 6.92 2.38 7.61
CA ARG A 42 7.50 3.60 8.19
C ARG A 42 7.61 3.55 9.71
N ILE A 43 6.56 3.13 10.40
CA ILE A 43 6.54 3.02 11.87
C ILE A 43 7.66 2.07 12.33
N LEU A 44 7.76 0.90 11.70
CA LEU A 44 8.77 -0.10 11.99
C LEU A 44 10.18 0.42 11.69
N ALA A 45 10.39 1.06 10.53
CA ALA A 45 11.69 1.63 10.17
C ALA A 45 12.14 2.72 11.16
N ASP A 46 11.23 3.61 11.57
CA ASP A 46 11.50 4.66 12.54
C ASP A 46 11.89 4.08 13.91
N ALA A 47 11.23 2.99 14.34
CA ALA A 47 11.54 2.32 15.60
C ALA A 47 12.92 1.63 15.55
N ILE A 48 13.27 1.02 14.42
CA ILE A 48 14.60 0.43 14.21
C ILE A 48 15.69 1.50 14.24
N GLU A 49 15.48 2.63 13.55
CA GLU A 49 16.45 3.73 13.50
C GLU A 49 16.71 4.33 14.89
N ARG A 50 15.69 4.39 15.76
CA ARG A 50 15.84 4.82 17.16
C ARG A 50 16.42 3.76 18.08
N GLY A 51 16.47 2.49 17.65
CA GLY A 51 16.87 1.37 18.49
C GLY A 51 15.81 0.96 19.51
N ASP A 52 14.53 1.25 19.25
CA ASP A 52 13.43 0.97 20.18
C ASP A 52 13.25 -0.55 20.35
N ALA A 53 13.06 -1.04 21.58
CA ALA A 53 12.74 -2.45 21.82
C ALA A 53 11.33 -2.81 21.32
N ASP A 54 10.38 -1.88 21.46
CA ASP A 54 9.03 -1.98 20.92
C ASP A 54 8.99 -1.34 19.52
N LEU A 55 8.64 -2.14 18.51
CA LEU A 55 8.55 -1.71 17.12
C LEU A 55 7.22 -1.04 16.77
N GLN A 56 6.27 -0.97 17.72
CA GLN A 56 5.02 -0.22 17.63
C GLN A 56 4.06 -0.64 16.51
N VAL A 57 4.24 -1.84 15.96
CA VAL A 57 3.36 -2.45 14.98
C VAL A 57 2.84 -3.77 15.54
N ASP A 58 1.54 -4.02 15.40
CA ASP A 58 0.97 -5.32 15.75
C ASP A 58 1.43 -6.39 14.72
N PRO A 59 1.95 -7.56 15.14
CA PRO A 59 2.41 -8.59 14.22
C PRO A 59 1.32 -9.10 13.25
N GLY A 60 0.05 -9.17 13.71
CA GLY A 60 -1.07 -9.60 12.87
C GLY A 60 -1.44 -8.54 11.84
N ALA A 61 -1.51 -7.27 12.24
CA ALA A 61 -1.72 -6.15 11.34
C ALA A 61 -0.61 -6.06 10.28
N TRP A 62 0.65 -6.30 10.67
CA TRP A 62 1.78 -6.38 9.75
C TRP A 62 1.59 -7.48 8.70
N GLU A 63 1.36 -8.72 9.11
CA GLU A 63 1.20 -9.84 8.18
C GLU A 63 0.04 -9.64 7.21
N ASN A 64 -1.12 -9.25 7.73
CA ASN A 64 -2.32 -9.06 6.92
C ASN A 64 -2.13 -7.94 5.88
N THR A 65 -1.58 -6.80 6.31
CA THR A 65 -1.43 -5.63 5.44
C THR A 65 -0.37 -5.85 4.37
N LEU A 66 0.77 -6.43 4.73
CA LEU A 66 1.85 -6.66 3.79
C LEU A 66 1.48 -7.76 2.78
N THR A 67 0.69 -8.76 3.19
CA THR A 67 0.12 -9.75 2.27
C THR A 67 -0.86 -9.11 1.29
N ALA A 68 -1.72 -8.20 1.75
CA ALA A 68 -2.63 -7.47 0.88
C ALA A 68 -1.87 -6.58 -0.12
N ALA A 69 -0.82 -5.88 0.33
CA ALA A 69 0.04 -5.09 -0.53
C ALA A 69 0.79 -5.94 -1.58
N GLU A 70 1.30 -7.13 -1.21
CA GLU A 70 1.86 -8.09 -2.19
C GLU A 70 0.82 -8.46 -3.25
N GLY A 71 -0.44 -8.63 -2.86
CA GLY A 71 -1.57 -8.86 -3.76
C GLY A 71 -1.80 -7.71 -4.73
N ALA A 72 -1.90 -6.48 -4.22
CA ALA A 72 -2.05 -5.26 -5.03
C ALA A 72 -0.90 -5.10 -6.03
N MET A 73 0.34 -5.28 -5.58
CA MET A 73 1.53 -5.24 -6.43
C MET A 73 1.49 -6.32 -7.53
N ALA A 74 0.97 -7.52 -7.24
CA ALA A 74 0.80 -8.55 -8.25
C ALA A 74 -0.26 -8.18 -9.30
N GLU A 75 -1.30 -7.45 -8.93
CA GLU A 75 -2.31 -6.92 -9.86
C GLU A 75 -1.75 -5.82 -10.77
N HIS A 76 -0.83 -4.99 -10.26
CA HIS A 76 -0.05 -4.06 -11.09
C HIS A 76 0.77 -4.80 -12.15
N ILE A 77 1.48 -5.88 -11.77
CA ILE A 77 2.28 -6.67 -12.73
C ILE A 77 1.39 -7.32 -13.80
N ARG A 78 0.17 -7.72 -13.44
CA ARG A 78 -0.82 -8.29 -14.39
C ARG A 78 -1.43 -7.23 -15.31
N GLY A 79 -1.16 -5.95 -15.09
CA GLY A 79 -1.74 -4.83 -15.85
C GLY A 79 -3.20 -4.57 -15.52
N ARG A 80 -3.72 -5.13 -14.40
CA ARG A 80 -5.09 -4.87 -13.94
C ARG A 80 -5.18 -3.60 -13.09
N LEU A 81 -4.07 -3.19 -12.48
CA LEU A 81 -3.95 -1.92 -11.78
C LEU A 81 -2.87 -1.04 -12.39
N HIS A 82 -3.16 0.24 -12.51
CA HIS A 82 -2.21 1.25 -12.98
C HIS A 82 -1.96 2.24 -11.86
N GLY A 83 -0.72 2.30 -11.41
CA GLY A 83 -0.27 3.22 -10.37
C GLY A 83 0.71 4.25 -10.94
N PRO A 84 0.96 5.35 -10.21
CA PRO A 84 1.97 6.34 -10.60
C PRO A 84 3.39 5.76 -10.59
N THR A 85 3.61 4.66 -9.87
CA THR A 85 4.88 3.94 -9.81
C THR A 85 4.78 2.62 -10.57
N ALA A 86 5.73 2.37 -11.47
CA ALA A 86 5.82 1.09 -12.16
C ALA A 86 6.34 0.00 -11.19
N ILE A 87 5.52 -1.00 -10.92
CA ILE A 87 5.85 -2.14 -10.07
C ILE A 87 6.31 -3.32 -10.93
N ASN A 88 7.40 -3.97 -10.53
CA ASN A 88 7.93 -5.18 -11.16
C ASN A 88 8.06 -6.35 -10.17
N ALA A 89 8.45 -7.52 -10.67
CA ALA A 89 8.56 -8.75 -9.87
C ALA A 89 9.61 -8.65 -8.75
N GLU A 90 10.69 -7.88 -8.94
CA GLU A 90 11.71 -7.68 -7.89
C GLU A 90 11.18 -6.81 -6.75
N ASP A 91 10.27 -5.86 -7.03
CA ASP A 91 9.59 -5.09 -5.98
C ASP A 91 8.75 -6.01 -5.10
N VAL A 92 8.00 -6.94 -5.69
CA VAL A 92 7.18 -7.92 -4.96
C VAL A 92 8.05 -8.83 -4.11
N GLU A 93 9.18 -9.32 -4.64
CA GLU A 93 10.10 -10.16 -3.87
C GLU A 93 10.72 -9.40 -2.70
N ARG A 94 11.08 -8.12 -2.90
CA ARG A 94 11.55 -7.26 -1.80
C ARG A 94 10.47 -7.06 -0.74
N MET A 95 9.22 -6.85 -1.14
CA MET A 95 8.09 -6.72 -0.21
C MET A 95 7.88 -8.00 0.60
N ARG A 96 7.93 -9.16 -0.04
CA ARG A 96 7.85 -10.47 0.63
C ARG A 96 8.97 -10.66 1.63
N ARG A 97 10.21 -10.38 1.22
CA ARG A 97 11.38 -10.46 2.10
C ARG A 97 11.24 -9.51 3.28
N LEU A 98 10.73 -8.29 3.06
CA LEU A 98 10.46 -7.33 4.11
C LEU A 98 9.43 -7.86 5.10
N ARG A 99 8.33 -8.42 4.61
CA ARG A 99 7.28 -9.01 5.43
C ARG A 99 7.85 -10.08 6.36
N GLU A 100 8.57 -11.06 5.82
CA GLU A 100 9.16 -12.16 6.60
C GLU A 100 10.10 -11.66 7.71
N LEU A 101 11.00 -10.73 7.38
CA LEU A 101 11.95 -10.17 8.33
C LEU A 101 11.27 -9.30 9.38
N GLY A 102 10.28 -8.50 8.97
CA GLY A 102 9.49 -7.67 9.86
C GLY A 102 8.73 -8.54 10.86
N SER A 103 8.08 -9.62 10.41
CA SER A 103 7.37 -10.55 11.27
C SER A 103 8.27 -11.24 12.27
N ALA A 104 9.45 -11.69 11.82
CA ALA A 104 10.45 -12.26 12.72
C ALA A 104 10.87 -11.24 13.80
N ALA A 105 11.13 -9.98 13.41
CA ALA A 105 11.50 -8.92 14.34
C ALA A 105 10.37 -8.56 15.33
N LEU A 106 9.12 -8.54 14.86
CA LEU A 106 7.94 -8.22 15.66
C LEU A 106 7.58 -9.31 16.67
N LEU A 107 7.86 -10.57 16.36
CA LEU A 107 7.68 -11.71 17.26
C LEU A 107 8.85 -11.89 18.26
N GLY A 108 9.76 -10.92 18.35
CA GLY A 108 10.90 -10.92 19.28
C GLY A 108 12.13 -11.68 18.77
N GLY A 109 12.18 -12.00 17.47
CA GLY A 109 13.36 -12.56 16.83
C GLY A 109 14.50 -11.55 16.64
N GLU A 110 15.65 -12.05 16.19
CA GLU A 110 16.81 -11.21 15.88
C GLU A 110 16.50 -10.27 14.70
N ARG A 111 16.88 -9.00 14.87
CA ARG A 111 16.68 -7.97 13.85
C ARG A 111 17.78 -8.04 12.82
N SER A 112 17.44 -8.48 11.61
CA SER A 112 18.37 -8.47 10.49
C SER A 112 18.83 -7.03 10.20
N PRO A 113 20.13 -6.77 9.99
CA PRO A 113 20.63 -5.44 9.63
C PRO A 113 20.10 -4.97 8.26
N GLU A 114 19.58 -5.89 7.45
CA GLU A 114 18.97 -5.56 6.15
C GLU A 114 17.56 -4.96 6.28
N LEU A 115 16.91 -5.12 7.44
CA LEU A 115 15.49 -4.77 7.63
C LEU A 115 15.20 -3.27 7.40
N GLY A 116 16.04 -2.39 7.95
CA GLY A 116 15.92 -0.94 7.76
C GLY A 116 16.11 -0.52 6.29
N PRO A 117 17.24 -0.85 5.64
CA PRO A 117 17.44 -0.56 4.22
C PRO A 117 16.35 -1.11 3.32
N LEU A 118 15.87 -2.34 3.58
CA LEU A 118 14.81 -2.97 2.80
C LEU A 118 13.48 -2.25 2.95
N ALA A 119 13.12 -1.84 4.17
CA ALA A 119 11.94 -1.03 4.43
C ALA A 119 11.92 0.26 3.59
N LEU A 120 13.04 0.97 3.51
CA LEU A 120 13.16 2.19 2.70
C LEU A 120 12.98 1.91 1.19
N GLN A 121 13.56 0.82 0.71
CA GLN A 121 13.43 0.42 -0.70
C GLN A 121 12.00 0.04 -1.05
N CYS A 122 11.28 -0.68 -0.19
CA CYS A 122 9.89 -1.06 -0.41
C CYS A 122 8.96 0.16 -0.42
N MET A 123 9.14 1.13 0.49
CA MET A 123 8.36 2.37 0.45
C MET A 123 8.60 3.16 -0.84
N ALA A 124 9.85 3.21 -1.31
CA ALA A 124 10.20 3.85 -2.57
C ALA A 124 9.62 3.12 -3.79
N SER A 125 9.52 1.78 -3.75
CA SER A 125 8.86 1.02 -4.81
C SER A 125 7.37 1.29 -4.90
N LEU A 126 6.66 1.41 -3.78
CA LEU A 126 5.22 1.68 -3.79
C LEU A 126 4.90 3.09 -4.31
N PHE A 127 5.58 4.11 -3.76
CA PHE A 127 5.18 5.51 -3.96
C PHE A 127 6.19 6.36 -4.74
N GLY A 128 7.21 5.73 -5.31
CA GLY A 128 8.18 6.42 -6.16
C GLY A 128 8.82 7.61 -5.43
N PRO A 129 9.08 8.74 -6.10
CA PRO A 129 9.72 9.92 -5.50
C PRO A 129 9.01 10.51 -4.28
N ASP A 130 7.69 10.32 -4.17
CA ASP A 130 6.87 10.91 -3.11
C ASP A 130 6.83 10.07 -1.83
N TRP A 131 7.48 8.90 -1.81
CA TRP A 131 7.44 7.96 -0.69
C TRP A 131 7.70 8.60 0.67
N LYS A 132 8.63 9.57 0.75
CA LYS A 132 8.96 10.24 2.02
C LYS A 132 7.81 11.05 2.58
N ARG A 133 7.01 11.70 1.72
CA ARG A 133 5.85 12.47 2.15
C ARG A 133 4.73 11.51 2.53
N THR A 134 4.36 10.63 1.60
CA THR A 134 3.26 9.67 1.78
C THR A 134 3.48 8.77 2.98
N SER A 135 4.69 8.25 3.20
CA SER A 135 4.98 7.38 4.35
C SER A 135 4.77 8.06 5.69
N ARG A 136 5.03 9.37 5.79
CA ARG A 136 4.86 10.14 7.03
C ARG A 136 3.39 10.40 7.34
N GLU A 137 2.62 10.71 6.31
CA GLU A 137 1.16 10.88 6.42
C GLU A 137 0.50 9.54 6.75
N ALA A 138 0.82 8.50 5.99
CA ALA A 138 0.35 7.13 6.20
C ALA A 138 0.68 6.58 7.60
N ALA A 139 1.87 6.85 8.14
CA ALA A 139 2.24 6.45 9.49
C ALA A 139 1.33 7.08 10.56
N SER A 140 0.75 8.26 10.30
CA SER A 140 -0.20 8.88 11.23
C SER A 140 -1.54 8.14 11.21
N TYR A 141 -2.04 7.80 10.03
CA TYR A 141 -3.27 6.99 9.87
C TYR A 141 -3.11 5.58 10.44
N ALA A 142 -2.00 4.90 10.13
CA ALA A 142 -1.71 3.56 10.62
C ALA A 142 -1.59 3.50 12.16
N ARG A 143 -1.03 4.54 12.80
CA ARG A 143 -1.01 4.64 14.26
C ARG A 143 -2.41 4.79 14.86
N ALA A 144 -3.27 5.60 14.25
CA ALA A 144 -4.64 5.78 14.72
C ALA A 144 -5.43 4.47 14.71
N LEU A 145 -5.31 3.69 13.62
CA LEU A 145 -5.98 2.39 13.50
C LEU A 145 -5.40 1.33 14.42
N ASN A 146 -4.08 1.27 14.57
CA ASN A 146 -3.46 0.36 15.55
C ASN A 146 -4.00 0.64 16.95
N GLN A 147 -4.25 1.89 17.33
CA GLN A 147 -4.82 2.22 18.64
C GLN A 147 -6.30 1.84 18.76
N GLU A 148 -7.07 1.96 17.68
CA GLU A 148 -8.50 1.64 17.65
C GLU A 148 -8.75 0.13 17.69
N PHE A 149 -8.02 -0.65 16.89
CA PHE A 149 -8.26 -2.09 16.70
C PHE A 149 -7.35 -2.98 17.55
N HIS A 150 -6.18 -2.47 17.95
CA HIS A 150 -5.21 -3.16 18.80
C HIS A 150 -4.80 -2.28 19.98
N PRO A 151 -5.76 -1.83 20.81
CA PRO A 151 -5.45 -0.99 21.95
C PRO A 151 -4.44 -1.72 22.84
N ARG A 152 -3.36 -1.00 23.19
CA ARG A 152 -2.37 -1.53 24.12
C ARG A 152 -3.07 -1.79 25.45
N SER A 153 -3.22 -3.05 25.82
CA SER A 153 -3.63 -3.44 27.16
C SER A 153 -2.56 -2.97 28.15
N GLY A 154 -2.78 -1.81 28.77
CA GLY A 154 -1.78 -1.22 29.66
C GLY A 154 -1.98 0.25 30.04
N THR A 155 -3.20 0.64 30.41
CA THR A 155 -3.44 1.75 31.35
C THR A 155 -4.71 1.45 32.15
N GLU A 156 -4.61 0.51 33.08
CA GLU A 156 -5.26 0.57 34.39
C GLU A 156 -4.25 0.09 35.45
#